data_AF-A0A836TAW0-F1
#
_entry.id   AF-A0A836TAW0-F1
#
_cell.length_a   1.000
_cell.length_b   1.000
_cell.length_c   1.000
_cell.angle_alpha   90.00
_cell.angle_beta   90.00
_cell.angle_gamma   90.00
#
_symmetry.space_group_name_H-M   'P 1'
#
loop_
_entity.id
_entity.type
_entity.pdbx_description
1 polymer ?
#
loop_
_entity_poly.entity_id
_entity_poly.type
_entity_poly.pdbx_seq_one_letter_code
_entity_poly.pdbx_strand_id
1 'polypeptide(L)'
;AVRHSFGHARVLAPAGSGKTRVLVNRLSYLLHSGVRPGALLTIAFNKKAAEQLKGRLAQLGIPVADNLTDRSGVIVLTFNALGYRLLMNNGFSGSVLSSDSRVRKLVLEALKRSGIRIPIVRASDNLNRVIKQLARVCQGLVNPNAEELELMDQKGQTTKFPFPPIFSAIRDLQADKRLITFDDQIFNALTLAMSEPLVRRKLQKRFQLKLKNLKLLP
;
A
#
# COMPACT_ATOMS: atom_id res chain seq x y z
N ALA A 1 -0.11 -8.25 -28.02
CA ALA A 1 -0.44 -7.79 -26.64
C ALA A 1 -1.74 -8.38 -26.09
N VAL A 2 -2.88 -8.25 -26.80
CA VAL A 2 -4.20 -8.74 -26.33
C VAL A 2 -4.27 -10.27 -26.24
N ARG A 3 -3.84 -10.99 -27.30
CA ARG A 3 -3.89 -12.46 -27.39
C ARG A 3 -2.78 -13.21 -26.63
N HIS A 4 -2.01 -12.53 -25.78
CA HIS A 4 -0.92 -13.17 -25.05
C HIS A 4 -1.48 -14.11 -23.99
N SER A 5 -1.20 -15.41 -24.15
CA SER A 5 -1.87 -16.51 -23.45
C SER A 5 -1.34 -16.77 -22.03
N PHE A 6 -0.04 -17.02 -21.85
CA PHE A 6 0.51 -17.41 -20.54
C PHE A 6 1.81 -16.69 -20.19
N GLY A 7 2.07 -16.52 -18.89
CA GLY A 7 3.31 -15.92 -18.39
C GLY A 7 3.28 -14.39 -18.32
N HIS A 8 4.44 -13.82 -18.01
CA HIS A 8 4.59 -12.38 -17.84
C HIS A 8 4.66 -11.67 -19.20
N ALA A 9 3.92 -10.56 -19.33
CA ALA A 9 3.99 -9.69 -20.50
C ALA A 9 4.25 -8.25 -20.05
N ARG A 10 5.18 -7.57 -20.72
CA ARG A 10 5.39 -6.12 -20.60
C ARG A 10 4.94 -5.44 -21.89
N VAL A 11 4.02 -4.50 -21.79
CA VAL A 11 3.58 -3.70 -22.94
C VAL A 11 4.24 -2.32 -22.84
N LEU A 12 5.20 -2.07 -23.72
CA LEU A 12 5.81 -0.75 -23.91
C LEU A 12 4.97 0.03 -24.92
N ALA A 13 4.50 1.22 -24.56
CA ALA A 13 3.71 2.02 -25.48
C ALA A 13 3.87 3.54 -25.21
N PRO A 14 4.04 4.38 -26.24
CA PRO A 14 4.11 5.84 -26.11
C PRO A 14 2.83 6.46 -25.51
N ALA A 15 2.87 7.72 -25.06
CA ALA A 15 1.65 8.44 -24.71
C ALA A 15 0.63 8.42 -25.88
N GLY A 16 -0.67 8.40 -25.60
CA GLY A 16 -1.72 8.39 -26.63
C GLY A 16 -1.94 7.06 -27.39
N SER A 17 -1.02 6.08 -27.31
CA SER A 17 -1.08 4.79 -28.04
C SER A 17 -2.22 3.82 -27.67
N GLY A 18 -3.19 4.25 -26.86
CA GLY A 18 -4.33 3.39 -26.50
C GLY A 18 -4.03 2.31 -25.47
N LYS A 19 -3.01 2.46 -24.61
CA LYS A 19 -2.67 1.52 -23.50
C LYS A 19 -3.91 1.02 -22.74
N THR A 20 -4.79 1.94 -22.35
CA THR A 20 -6.02 1.61 -21.63
C THR A 20 -6.98 0.78 -22.48
N ARG A 21 -7.08 1.04 -23.79
CA ARG A 21 -7.88 0.24 -24.72
C ARG A 21 -7.31 -1.17 -24.87
N VAL A 22 -5.98 -1.31 -24.96
CA VAL A 22 -5.31 -2.61 -24.98
C VAL A 22 -5.57 -3.41 -23.70
N LEU A 23 -5.50 -2.77 -22.53
CA LEU A 23 -5.78 -3.41 -21.24
C LEU A 23 -7.24 -3.90 -21.15
N VAL A 24 -8.21 -3.05 -21.50
CA VAL A 24 -9.64 -3.40 -21.48
C VAL A 24 -9.92 -4.54 -22.47
N ASN A 25 -9.41 -4.46 -23.70
CA ASN A 25 -9.55 -5.52 -24.69
C ASN A 25 -8.89 -6.83 -24.25
N ARG A 26 -7.77 -6.76 -23.52
CA ARG A 26 -7.12 -7.94 -22.93
C ARG A 26 -7.99 -8.59 -21.86
N LEU A 27 -8.59 -7.81 -20.96
CA LEU A 27 -9.51 -8.35 -19.95
C LEU A 27 -10.69 -9.03 -20.63
N SER A 28 -11.31 -8.37 -21.62
CA SER A 28 -12.38 -8.96 -22.42
C SER A 28 -11.94 -10.26 -23.10
N TYR A 29 -10.78 -10.28 -23.77
CA TYR A 29 -10.25 -11.48 -24.41
C TYR A 29 -10.05 -12.65 -23.44
N LEU A 30 -9.50 -12.39 -22.24
CA LEU A 30 -9.30 -13.42 -21.21
C LEU A 30 -10.63 -14.01 -20.74
N LEU A 31 -11.65 -13.18 -20.54
CA LEU A 31 -13.00 -13.62 -20.16
C LEU A 31 -13.62 -14.50 -21.25
N HIS A 32 -13.54 -14.09 -22.51
CA HIS A 32 -14.02 -14.88 -23.66
C HIS A 32 -13.24 -16.20 -23.83
N SER A 33 -11.99 -16.23 -23.38
CA SER A 33 -11.15 -17.44 -23.38
C SER A 33 -11.41 -18.35 -22.16
N GLY A 34 -12.45 -18.08 -21.37
CA GLY A 34 -12.88 -18.93 -20.25
C GLY A 34 -12.27 -18.56 -18.88
N VAL A 35 -11.49 -17.48 -18.78
CA VAL A 35 -10.99 -17.01 -17.48
C VAL A 35 -12.15 -16.43 -16.68
N ARG A 36 -12.33 -16.90 -15.45
CA ARG A 36 -13.40 -16.40 -14.56
C ARG A 36 -13.12 -14.94 -14.15
N PRO A 37 -14.13 -14.04 -14.13
CA PRO A 37 -13.96 -12.64 -13.73
C PRO A 37 -13.26 -12.47 -12.37
N GLY A 38 -13.68 -13.24 -11.36
CA GLY A 38 -13.10 -13.17 -10.01
C GLY A 38 -11.62 -13.57 -9.90
N ALA A 39 -11.03 -14.16 -10.96
CA ALA A 39 -9.61 -14.46 -11.05
C ALA A 39 -8.77 -13.30 -11.62
N LEU A 40 -9.41 -12.23 -12.11
CA LEU A 40 -8.75 -11.08 -12.71
C LEU A 40 -8.65 -9.92 -11.71
N LEU A 41 -7.44 -9.40 -11.55
CA LEU A 41 -7.12 -8.20 -10.78
C LEU A 41 -6.38 -7.21 -11.69
N THR A 42 -6.85 -5.97 -11.70
CA THR A 42 -6.25 -4.85 -12.43
C THR A 42 -5.90 -3.75 -11.46
N ILE A 43 -4.65 -3.27 -11.52
CA ILE A 43 -4.18 -2.15 -10.71
C ILE A 43 -4.07 -0.88 -11.56
N ALA A 44 -4.71 0.19 -11.10
CA ALA A 44 -4.65 1.52 -11.67
C ALA A 44 -3.74 2.42 -10.84
N PHE A 45 -3.13 3.41 -11.49
CA PHE A 45 -2.20 4.35 -10.84
C PHE A 45 -2.92 5.28 -9.83
N ASN A 46 -4.16 5.66 -10.10
CA ASN A 46 -4.95 6.53 -9.22
C ASN A 46 -6.44 6.17 -9.28
N LYS A 47 -7.23 6.78 -8.38
CA LYS A 47 -8.69 6.54 -8.29
C LYS A 47 -9.42 6.88 -9.58
N LYS A 48 -9.10 8.01 -10.22
CA LYS A 48 -9.72 8.43 -11.48
C LYS A 48 -9.50 7.41 -12.60
N ALA A 49 -8.29 6.86 -12.72
CA ALA A 49 -7.96 5.81 -13.68
C ALA A 49 -8.66 4.49 -13.37
N ALA A 50 -8.81 4.15 -12.09
CA ALA A 50 -9.59 2.98 -11.67
C ALA A 50 -11.05 3.13 -12.10
N GLU A 51 -11.70 4.26 -11.79
CA GLU A 51 -13.11 4.51 -12.16
C GLU A 51 -13.30 4.55 -13.69
N GLN A 52 -12.36 5.15 -14.44
CA GLN A 52 -12.38 5.10 -15.90
C GLN A 52 -12.29 3.67 -16.44
N LEU A 53 -11.45 2.80 -15.85
CA LEU A 53 -11.36 1.39 -16.23
C LEU A 53 -12.66 0.64 -15.92
N LYS A 54 -13.24 0.87 -14.74
CA LYS A 54 -14.53 0.30 -14.35
C LYS A 54 -15.63 0.68 -15.34
N GLY A 55 -15.74 1.98 -15.69
CA GLY A 55 -16.72 2.45 -16.67
C GLY A 55 -16.55 1.82 -18.05
N ARG A 56 -15.31 1.63 -18.51
CA ARG A 56 -15.04 0.94 -19.78
C ARG A 56 -15.39 -0.55 -19.75
N LEU A 57 -15.19 -1.23 -18.61
CA LEU A 57 -15.62 -2.62 -18.46
C LEU A 57 -17.14 -2.73 -18.44
N ALA A 58 -17.82 -1.82 -17.74
CA ALA A 58 -19.29 -1.76 -17.70
C ALA A 58 -19.90 -1.54 -19.09
N GLN A 59 -19.31 -0.67 -19.92
CA GLN A 59 -19.72 -0.48 -21.32
C GLN A 59 -19.62 -1.75 -22.18
N LEU A 60 -18.79 -2.71 -21.78
CA LEU A 60 -18.64 -4.00 -22.44
C LEU A 60 -19.47 -5.12 -21.77
N GLY A 61 -20.35 -4.78 -20.82
CA GLY A 61 -21.13 -5.75 -20.05
C GLY A 61 -20.29 -6.62 -19.10
N ILE A 62 -19.06 -6.21 -18.79
CA ILE A 62 -18.16 -6.97 -17.92
C ILE A 62 -18.43 -6.56 -16.46
N PRO A 63 -18.82 -7.50 -15.58
CA PRO A 63 -19.05 -7.19 -14.17
C PRO A 63 -17.75 -6.81 -13.47
N VAL A 64 -17.85 -5.84 -12.57
CA VAL A 64 -16.74 -5.36 -11.72
C VAL A 64 -17.10 -5.62 -10.26
N ALA A 65 -16.13 -6.10 -9.49
CA ALA A 65 -16.28 -6.37 -8.06
C ALA A 65 -15.45 -5.38 -7.21
N ASP A 66 -16.07 -4.88 -6.15
CA ASP A 66 -15.45 -3.98 -5.18
C ASP A 66 -15.02 -4.67 -3.87
N ASN A 67 -15.20 -5.98 -3.72
CA ASN A 67 -14.63 -6.70 -2.57
C ASN A 67 -13.64 -7.77 -3.05
N LEU A 68 -12.52 -7.92 -2.34
CA LEU A 68 -11.59 -9.02 -2.56
C LEU A 68 -12.17 -10.40 -2.22
N THR A 69 -13.37 -10.51 -1.64
CA THR A 69 -14.09 -11.78 -1.48
C THR A 69 -15.06 -12.05 -2.63
N ASP A 70 -15.64 -11.02 -3.23
CA ASP A 70 -16.59 -11.12 -4.33
C ASP A 70 -15.91 -11.66 -5.60
N ARG A 71 -16.44 -12.75 -6.16
CA ARG A 71 -15.89 -13.43 -7.35
C ARG A 71 -16.73 -13.22 -8.61
N SER A 72 -17.82 -12.44 -8.52
CA SER A 72 -18.74 -12.20 -9.63
C SER A 72 -18.16 -11.31 -10.72
N GLY A 73 -17.17 -10.47 -10.39
CA GLY A 73 -16.60 -9.48 -11.30
C GLY A 73 -15.08 -9.38 -11.28
N VAL A 74 -14.55 -8.64 -12.25
CA VAL A 74 -13.14 -8.24 -12.33
C VAL A 74 -12.84 -7.25 -11.21
N ILE A 75 -11.73 -7.41 -10.50
CA ILE A 75 -11.33 -6.44 -9.48
C ILE A 75 -10.48 -5.34 -10.12
N VAL A 76 -10.88 -4.09 -9.92
CA VAL A 76 -10.15 -2.90 -10.39
C VAL A 76 -9.86 -1.98 -9.20
N LEU A 77 -8.58 -1.82 -8.88
CA LEU A 77 -8.13 -1.12 -7.66
C LEU A 77 -6.89 -0.28 -7.88
N THR A 78 -6.58 0.62 -6.95
CA THR A 78 -5.22 1.14 -6.77
C THR A 78 -4.42 0.26 -5.83
N PHE A 79 -3.10 0.43 -5.74
CA PHE A 79 -2.28 -0.30 -4.76
C PHE A 79 -2.75 -0.09 -3.32
N ASN A 80 -3.01 1.15 -2.93
CA ASN A 80 -3.52 1.50 -1.60
C ASN A 80 -4.90 0.90 -1.32
N ALA A 81 -5.80 0.92 -2.30
CA ALA A 81 -7.12 0.31 -2.14
C ALA A 81 -7.04 -1.22 -2.03
N LEU A 82 -6.12 -1.86 -2.76
CA LEU A 82 -5.81 -3.28 -2.59
C LEU A 82 -5.27 -3.58 -1.20
N GLY A 83 -4.27 -2.82 -0.73
CA GLY A 83 -3.68 -2.99 0.59
C GLY A 83 -4.70 -2.84 1.70
N TYR A 84 -5.51 -1.77 1.63
CA TYR A 84 -6.59 -1.54 2.58
C TYR A 84 -7.63 -2.67 2.60
N ARG A 85 -8.12 -3.11 1.43
CA ARG A 85 -9.07 -4.23 1.35
C ARG A 85 -8.48 -5.54 1.86
N LEU A 86 -7.18 -5.76 1.67
CA LEU A 86 -6.51 -6.93 2.21
C LEU A 86 -6.50 -6.91 3.74
N LEU A 87 -6.19 -5.76 4.34
CA LEU A 87 -6.21 -5.58 5.79
C LEU A 87 -7.64 -5.79 6.34
N MET A 88 -8.63 -5.14 5.75
CA MET A 88 -10.05 -5.26 6.17
C MET A 88 -10.54 -6.71 6.13
N ASN A 89 -10.19 -7.45 5.07
CA ASN A 89 -10.60 -8.84 4.92
C ASN A 89 -9.87 -9.81 5.87
N ASN A 90 -8.88 -9.32 6.63
CA ASN A 90 -8.14 -10.09 7.63
C ASN A 90 -8.23 -9.44 9.02
N GLY A 91 -9.35 -8.77 9.32
CA GLY A 91 -9.70 -8.36 10.68
C GLY A 91 -9.36 -6.91 11.05
N PHE A 92 -8.71 -6.16 10.17
CA PHE A 92 -8.57 -4.71 10.39
C PHE A 92 -9.96 -4.05 10.35
N SER A 93 -10.31 -3.29 11.37
CA SER A 93 -11.57 -2.56 11.50
C SER A 93 -11.36 -1.09 11.89
N GLY A 94 -10.14 -0.60 11.66
CA GLY A 94 -9.70 0.74 12.03
C GLY A 94 -10.00 1.80 10.98
N SER A 95 -9.40 2.98 11.17
CA SER A 95 -9.55 4.09 10.23
C SER A 95 -8.21 4.59 9.68
N VAL A 96 -8.28 5.18 8.48
CA VAL A 96 -7.13 5.78 7.82
C VAL A 96 -7.06 7.26 8.22
N LEU A 97 -5.90 7.70 8.69
CA LEU A 97 -5.61 9.10 8.96
C LEU A 97 -5.41 9.84 7.65
N SER A 98 -6.34 10.75 7.35
CA SER A 98 -6.37 11.53 6.11
C SER A 98 -5.80 12.94 6.24
N SER A 99 -5.39 13.38 7.45
CA SER A 99 -4.87 14.73 7.68
C SER A 99 -3.53 14.72 8.40
N ASP A 100 -2.62 15.57 7.94
CA ASP A 100 -1.28 15.75 8.51
C ASP A 100 -1.36 16.15 9.99
N SER A 101 -2.36 16.95 10.37
CA SER A 101 -2.60 17.34 11.75
C SER A 101 -2.89 16.15 12.67
N ARG A 102 -3.63 15.14 12.19
CA ARG A 102 -3.93 13.92 12.96
C ARG A 102 -2.72 13.00 13.02
N VAL A 103 -1.95 12.89 11.92
CA VAL A 103 -0.68 12.15 11.91
C VAL A 103 0.30 12.77 12.90
N ARG A 104 0.43 14.11 12.90
CA ARG A 104 1.29 14.84 13.83
C ARG A 104 0.90 14.58 15.29
N LYS A 105 -0.40 14.61 15.61
CA LYS A 105 -0.92 14.30 16.95
C LYS A 105 -0.60 12.86 17.37
N LEU A 106 -0.80 11.89 16.47
CA LEU A 106 -0.48 10.49 16.72
C LEU A 106 1.01 10.30 17.03
N VAL A 107 1.91 10.86 16.21
CA VAL A 107 3.36 10.71 16.42
C VAL A 107 3.80 11.38 17.73
N LEU A 108 3.29 12.59 18.05
CA LEU A 108 3.56 13.24 19.34
C LEU A 108 3.14 12.38 20.52
N GLU A 109 1.94 11.81 20.44
CA GLU A 109 1.41 10.96 21.50
C GLU A 109 2.23 9.67 21.65
N ALA A 110 2.66 9.06 20.55
CA ALA A 110 3.50 7.86 20.55
C ALA A 110 4.84 8.09 21.24
N LEU A 111 5.50 9.22 20.91
CA LEU A 111 6.75 9.63 21.53
C LEU A 111 6.57 9.88 23.03
N LYS A 112 5.52 10.62 23.41
CA LYS A 112 5.21 10.92 24.82
C LYS A 112 4.94 9.66 25.63
N ARG A 113 4.10 8.74 25.12
CA ARG A 113 3.73 7.50 25.81
C ARG A 113 4.92 6.56 26.01
N SER A 114 5.88 6.60 25.09
CA SER A 114 7.08 5.75 25.12
C SER A 114 8.28 6.42 25.82
N GLY A 115 8.10 7.63 26.37
CA GLY A 115 9.17 8.37 27.02
C GLY A 115 10.27 8.88 26.07
N ILE A 116 10.09 8.77 24.75
CA ILE A 116 11.08 9.19 23.77
C ILE A 116 11.04 10.71 23.63
N ARG A 117 12.17 11.35 23.92
CA ARG A 117 12.33 12.81 23.78
C ARG A 117 13.12 13.12 22.52
N ILE A 118 12.54 13.92 21.64
CA ILE A 118 13.23 14.52 20.50
C ILE A 118 13.60 15.98 20.82
N PRO A 119 14.74 16.51 20.35
CA PRO A 119 15.10 17.91 20.58
C PRO A 119 14.04 18.86 19.99
N ILE A 120 13.65 19.87 20.76
CA ILE A 120 12.77 20.95 20.29
C ILE A 120 13.65 22.16 19.98
N VAL A 121 13.67 22.57 18.72
CA VAL A 121 14.57 23.63 18.22
C VAL A 121 13.76 24.60 17.36
N ARG A 122 13.85 25.91 17.61
CA ARG A 122 13.08 26.92 16.85
C ARG A 122 13.34 26.88 15.34
N ALA A 123 14.58 26.55 14.95
CA ALA A 123 15.01 26.50 13.56
C ALA A 123 14.67 25.18 12.83
N SER A 124 14.11 24.16 13.50
CA SER A 124 13.82 22.86 12.87
C SER A 124 12.54 22.21 13.39
N ASP A 125 11.70 21.75 12.46
CA ASP A 125 10.57 20.88 12.78
C ASP A 125 11.01 19.40 12.82
N ASN A 126 11.69 19.03 13.91
CA ASN A 126 12.18 17.67 14.14
C ASN A 126 11.05 16.63 14.15
N LEU A 127 9.84 17.01 14.57
CA LEU A 127 8.70 16.09 14.51
C LEU A 127 8.29 15.79 13.06
N ASN A 128 8.30 16.79 12.18
CA ASN A 128 8.05 16.55 10.77
C ASN A 128 9.14 15.68 10.12
N ARG A 129 10.38 15.76 10.60
CA ARG A 129 11.45 14.84 10.17
C ARG A 129 11.14 13.39 10.57
N VAL A 130 10.63 13.16 11.79
CA VAL A 130 10.13 11.83 12.22
C VAL A 130 9.02 11.34 11.28
N ILE A 131 8.01 12.18 11.00
CA ILE A 131 6.88 11.82 10.13
C ILE A 131 7.36 11.49 8.71
N LYS A 132 8.28 12.27 8.15
CA LYS A 132 8.87 12.01 6.84
C LYS A 132 9.68 10.72 6.81
N GLN A 133 10.42 10.42 7.87
CA GLN A 133 11.18 9.17 7.97
C GLN A 133 10.25 7.95 8.07
N LEU A 134 9.15 8.06 8.84
CA LEU A 134 8.09 7.04 8.84
C LEU A 134 7.52 6.81 7.44
N ALA A 135 7.14 7.89 6.74
CA ALA A 135 6.60 7.80 5.39
C ALA A 135 7.61 7.16 4.42
N ARG A 136 8.89 7.56 4.49
CA ARG A 136 9.98 6.98 3.69
C ARG A 136 10.11 5.48 3.89
N VAL A 137 10.07 5.02 5.14
CA VAL A 137 10.14 3.59 5.48
C VAL A 137 8.93 2.85 4.91
N CYS A 138 7.72 3.39 5.07
CA CYS A 138 6.50 2.77 4.55
C CYS A 138 6.46 2.73 3.02
N GLN A 139 6.79 3.83 2.35
CA GLN A 139 6.75 3.95 0.89
C GLN A 139 7.89 3.17 0.22
N GLY A 140 9.09 3.24 0.80
CA GLY A 140 10.27 2.54 0.31
C GLY A 140 10.29 1.06 0.65
N LEU A 141 9.37 0.60 1.53
CA LEU A 141 9.38 -0.75 2.09
C LEU A 141 10.77 -1.08 2.64
N VAL A 142 11.33 -0.17 3.43
CA VAL A 142 12.68 -0.33 3.96
C VAL A 142 12.61 -1.01 5.33
N ASN A 143 13.63 -1.79 5.68
CA ASN A 143 13.71 -2.41 7.00
C ASN A 143 13.88 -1.31 8.07
N PRO A 144 12.89 -1.07 8.94
CA PRO A 144 12.95 0.00 9.95
C PRO A 144 14.09 -0.20 10.95
N ASN A 145 14.55 -1.43 11.17
CA ASN A 145 15.60 -1.77 12.14
C ASN A 145 17.00 -1.31 11.70
N ALA A 146 17.17 -1.00 10.41
CA ALA A 146 18.44 -0.53 9.84
C ALA A 146 18.46 0.99 9.59
N GLU A 147 17.38 1.70 9.94
CA GLU A 147 17.23 3.11 9.63
C GLU A 147 17.70 4.01 10.78
N GLU A 148 18.20 5.18 10.40
CA GLU A 148 18.55 6.26 11.32
C GLU A 148 17.77 7.52 10.95
N LEU A 149 17.61 8.42 11.91
CA LEU A 149 16.92 9.68 11.74
C LEU A 149 17.88 10.84 12.01
N GLU A 150 17.93 11.81 11.10
CA GLU A 150 18.70 13.03 11.30
C GLU A 150 17.84 14.13 11.95
N LEU A 151 18.21 14.55 13.16
CA LEU A 151 17.54 15.61 13.92
C LEU A 151 18.50 16.76 14.23
N MET A 152 17.98 17.99 14.24
CA MET A 152 18.75 19.15 14.66
C MET A 152 18.76 19.25 16.19
N ASP A 153 19.93 19.47 16.79
CA ASP A 153 20.08 19.66 18.23
C ASP A 153 19.93 21.15 18.63
N GLN A 154 20.04 21.44 19.94
CA GLN A 154 19.92 22.81 20.47
C GLN A 154 21.05 23.75 20.01
N LYS A 155 22.20 23.20 19.59
CA LYS A 155 23.34 23.96 19.04
C LYS A 155 23.20 24.18 17.53
N GLY A 156 22.12 23.71 16.92
CA GLY A 156 21.87 23.80 15.50
C GLY A 156 22.62 22.76 14.66
N GLN A 157 23.19 21.73 15.27
CA GLN A 157 23.93 20.67 14.57
C GLN A 157 22.99 19.50 14.24
N THR A 158 23.20 18.88 13.09
CA THR A 158 22.47 17.65 12.73
C THR A 158 23.13 16.45 13.41
N THR A 159 22.34 15.69 14.15
CA THR A 159 22.76 14.49 14.87
C THR A 159 21.93 13.29 14.43
N LYS A 160 22.54 12.11 14.41
CA LYS A 160 21.86 10.85 14.14
C LYS A 160 21.13 10.39 15.40
N PHE A 161 19.89 9.95 15.22
CA PHE A 161 18.99 9.49 16.26
C PHE A 161 18.46 8.10 15.87
N PRO A 162 18.39 7.14 16.81
CA PRO A 162 17.90 5.79 16.49
C PRO A 162 16.43 5.83 16.09
N PHE A 163 16.13 5.42 14.85
CA PHE A 163 14.76 5.32 14.35
C PHE A 163 13.97 4.11 14.85
N PRO A 164 14.56 2.91 15.10
CA PRO A 164 13.77 1.73 15.44
C PRO A 164 12.87 1.88 16.69
N PRO A 165 13.33 2.47 17.81
CA PRO A 165 12.46 2.71 18.96
C PRO A 165 11.30 3.66 18.67
N ILE A 166 11.54 4.68 17.84
CA ILE A 166 10.49 5.63 17.41
C ILE A 166 9.47 4.92 16.52
N PHE A 167 9.94 4.10 15.59
CA PHE A 167 9.07 3.32 14.71
C PHE A 167 8.19 2.38 15.52
N SER A 168 8.76 1.61 16.46
CA SER A 168 7.99 0.72 17.35
C SER A 168 6.93 1.48 18.13
N ALA A 169 7.30 2.58 18.79
CA ALA A 169 6.37 3.41 19.54
C ALA A 169 5.16 3.89 18.72
N ILE A 170 5.40 4.30 17.47
CA ILE A 170 4.34 4.72 16.55
C ILE A 170 3.48 3.51 16.15
N ARG A 171 4.08 2.37 15.84
CA ARG A 171 3.36 1.14 15.47
C ARG A 171 2.46 0.62 16.60
N ASP A 172 2.96 0.63 17.83
CA ASP A 172 2.21 0.20 19.00
C ASP A 172 0.98 1.09 19.21
N LEU A 173 1.16 2.42 19.13
CA LEU A 173 0.02 3.34 19.25
C LEU A 173 -0.98 3.22 18.09
N GLN A 174 -0.48 2.97 16.86
CA GLN A 174 -1.32 2.71 15.70
C GLN A 174 -2.18 1.46 15.89
N ALA A 175 -1.58 0.37 16.39
CA ALA A 175 -2.28 -0.88 16.68
C ALA A 175 -3.33 -0.68 17.78
N ASP A 176 -2.96 -0.07 18.90
CA ASP A 176 -3.84 0.20 20.04
C ASP A 176 -5.07 1.01 19.63
N LYS A 177 -4.88 2.06 18.82
CA LYS A 177 -5.98 2.93 18.36
C LYS A 177 -6.67 2.44 17.11
N ARG A 178 -6.19 1.35 16.48
CA ARG A 178 -6.61 0.89 15.15
C ARG A 178 -6.57 2.03 14.13
N LEU A 179 -5.46 2.76 14.08
CA LEU A 179 -5.23 3.86 13.17
C LEU A 179 -4.07 3.53 12.24
N ILE A 180 -4.24 3.80 10.95
CA ILE A 180 -3.17 3.68 9.97
C ILE A 180 -3.09 4.96 9.13
N THR A 181 -1.93 5.27 8.56
CA THR A 181 -1.80 6.31 7.54
C THR A 181 -2.07 5.74 6.14
N PHE A 182 -2.06 6.60 5.12
CA PHE A 182 -2.17 6.16 3.73
C PHE A 182 -1.00 5.24 3.32
N ASP A 183 0.22 5.59 3.70
CA ASP A 183 1.43 4.83 3.36
C ASP A 183 1.47 3.46 4.07
N ASP A 184 0.84 3.36 5.24
CA ASP A 184 0.74 2.11 6.00
C ASP A 184 -0.13 1.06 5.31
N GLN A 185 -1.06 1.46 4.43
CA GLN A 185 -1.95 0.51 3.76
C GLN A 185 -1.19 -0.54 2.94
N ILE A 186 -0.11 -0.14 2.28
CA ILE A 186 0.73 -1.05 1.49
C ILE A 186 1.71 -1.77 2.42
N PHE A 187 2.40 -1.04 3.30
CA PHE A 187 3.39 -1.60 4.22
C PHE A 187 2.79 -2.70 5.11
N ASN A 188 1.64 -2.44 5.73
CA ASN A 188 0.97 -3.40 6.61
C ASN A 188 0.37 -4.57 5.83
N ALA A 189 -0.21 -4.32 4.65
CA ALA A 189 -0.75 -5.39 3.82
C ALA A 189 0.33 -6.36 3.34
N LEU A 190 1.53 -5.84 3.05
CA LEU A 190 2.67 -6.64 2.66
C LEU A 190 3.26 -7.38 3.86
N THR A 191 3.38 -6.72 5.01
CA THR A 191 3.78 -7.35 6.28
C THR A 191 2.87 -8.53 6.58
N LEU A 192 1.54 -8.34 6.53
CA LEU A 192 0.55 -9.40 6.69
C LEU A 192 0.73 -10.54 5.67
N ALA A 193 0.88 -10.22 4.38
CA ALA A 193 1.07 -11.25 3.35
C ALA A 193 2.40 -12.01 3.51
N MET A 194 3.41 -11.41 4.14
CA MET A 194 4.67 -12.06 4.40
C MET A 194 4.62 -12.93 5.64
N SER A 195 4.05 -12.42 6.74
CA SER A 195 3.92 -13.11 8.02
C SER A 195 2.87 -14.22 8.01
N GLU A 196 1.81 -14.09 7.19
CA GLU A 196 0.70 -15.05 7.12
C GLU A 196 0.67 -15.84 5.79
N PRO A 197 1.25 -17.06 5.74
CA PRO A 197 1.32 -17.86 4.51
C PRO A 197 -0.06 -18.20 3.93
N LEU A 198 -1.09 -18.34 4.76
CA LEU A 198 -2.45 -18.63 4.31
C LEU A 198 -3.06 -17.46 3.53
N VAL A 199 -2.86 -16.22 4.00
CA VAL A 199 -3.30 -15.01 3.31
C VAL A 199 -2.60 -14.90 1.96
N ARG A 200 -1.28 -15.10 1.94
CA ARG A 200 -0.46 -15.11 0.72
C ARG A 200 -0.96 -16.14 -0.30
N ARG A 201 -1.10 -17.39 0.13
CA ARG A 201 -1.52 -18.50 -0.75
C ARG A 201 -2.91 -18.28 -1.31
N LYS A 202 -3.86 -17.74 -0.52
CA LYS A 202 -5.21 -17.39 -0.99
C LYS A 202 -5.16 -16.36 -2.13
N LEU A 203 -4.37 -15.29 -1.96
CA LEU A 203 -4.19 -14.27 -3.01
C LEU A 203 -3.52 -14.82 -4.27
N GLN A 204 -2.42 -15.56 -4.09
CA GLN A 204 -1.66 -16.16 -5.20
C GLN A 204 -2.52 -17.15 -5.99
N LYS A 205 -3.28 -18.01 -5.32
CA LYS A 205 -4.19 -18.96 -5.95
C LYS A 205 -5.34 -18.26 -6.68
N ARG A 206 -5.90 -17.20 -6.08
CA ARG A 206 -7.03 -16.46 -6.66
C ARG A 206 -6.63 -15.70 -7.93
N PHE A 207 -5.55 -14.94 -7.89
CA PHE A 207 -5.14 -14.04 -8.98
C PHE A 207 -3.95 -14.55 -9.81
N GLN A 208 -3.53 -15.81 -9.58
CA GLN A 208 -2.35 -16.42 -10.20
C GLN A 208 -1.07 -15.58 -10.07
N LEU A 209 -0.97 -14.79 -8.99
CA LEU A 209 0.19 -13.94 -8.70
C LEU A 209 1.36 -14.80 -8.19
N LYS A 210 2.58 -14.54 -8.66
CA LYS A 210 3.81 -15.06 -8.04
C LYS A 210 4.46 -13.96 -7.21
N LEU A 211 4.33 -14.02 -5.89
CA LEU A 211 5.15 -13.20 -4.98
C LEU A 211 6.45 -13.97 -4.74
N LYS A 212 7.57 -13.52 -5.32
CA LYS A 212 8.90 -14.07 -5.02
C LYS A 212 9.53 -13.24 -3.90
N ASN A 213 10.08 -13.94 -2.89
CA ASN A 213 10.89 -13.45 -1.76
C ASN A 213 11.20 -11.94 -1.76
N LEU A 214 10.25 -11.13 -1.29
CA LEU A 214 10.54 -9.79 -0.78
C LEU A 214 11.15 -10.01 0.60
N LYS A 215 12.46 -9.82 0.75
CA LYS A 215 13.10 -9.76 2.07
C LYS A 215 12.80 -8.39 2.67
N LEU A 216 11.69 -8.26 3.37
CA LEU A 216 11.30 -7.02 4.05
C LEU A 216 11.49 -7.05 5.56
N LEU A 217 11.81 -8.21 6.14
CA LEU A 217 12.18 -8.33 7.54
C LEU A 217 13.25 -9.44 7.67
N PRO A 218 14.25 -9.29 8.56
CA PRO A 218 15.05 -10.42 9.03
C PRO A 218 14.18 -11.44 9.76
#